data_AF-A0A970U9J5-F1
#
_entry.id   AF-A0A970U9J5-F1
#
_cell.length_a   1.000
_cell.length_b   1.000
_cell.length_c   1.000
_cell.angle_alpha   90.00
_cell.angle_beta   90.00
_cell.angle_gamma   90.00
#
_symmetry.space_group_name_H-M   'P 1'
#
loop_
_entity.id
_entity.type
_entity.pdbx_description
1 polymer ?
#
loop_
_entity_poly.entity_id
_entity_poly.type
_entity_poly.pdbx_seq_one_letter_code
_entity_poly.pdbx_strand_id
1 'polypeptide(L)'
;MSNTKLVLVYKGFERFWHWTQAFLIIFLAITGFEIHSSYSLFGFETAVNLHNKAAWALIILIIFAIFWHITSGEWRQYLPTTKNLKAQIEFYLTGVFRNAPHPTKKTVLSKLNPLQRLVYLGL
;
A
#
# COMPACT_ATOMS: atom_id res chain seq x y z
N MET A 1 -26.79 -22.56 13.52
CA MET A 1 -25.91 -21.99 12.47
C MET A 1 -25.45 -20.61 12.93
N SER A 2 -24.13 -20.36 12.97
CA SER A 2 -23.58 -19.04 13.30
C SER A 2 -23.96 -18.04 12.20
N ASN A 3 -24.69 -16.97 12.56
CA ASN A 3 -25.02 -15.87 11.67
C ASN A 3 -23.73 -15.10 11.32
N THR A 4 -23.11 -15.47 10.21
CA THR A 4 -21.87 -14.85 9.75
C THR A 4 -22.21 -13.52 9.08
N LYS A 5 -21.90 -12.39 9.74
CA LYS A 5 -22.04 -11.06 9.14
C LYS A 5 -20.80 -10.74 8.30
N LEU A 6 -21.01 -10.40 7.03
CA LEU A 6 -19.96 -9.84 6.18
C LEU A 6 -19.60 -8.43 6.65
N VAL A 7 -18.31 -8.14 6.75
CA VAL A 7 -17.81 -6.82 7.17
C VAL A 7 -16.79 -6.33 6.16
N LEU A 8 -16.94 -5.08 5.70
CA LEU A 8 -15.96 -4.42 4.84
C LEU A 8 -14.74 -4.02 5.66
N VAL A 9 -13.63 -4.72 5.47
CA VAL A 9 -12.36 -4.44 6.15
C VAL A 9 -11.73 -3.15 5.64
N TYR A 10 -11.82 -2.88 4.33
CA TYR A 10 -11.32 -1.65 3.72
C TYR A 10 -12.49 -0.76 3.29
N LYS A 11 -12.44 0.51 3.68
CA LYS A 11 -13.43 1.53 3.34
C LYS A 11 -13.26 1.99 1.89
N GLY A 12 -14.28 2.67 1.35
CA GLY A 12 -14.27 3.18 -0.03
C GLY A 12 -13.09 4.12 -0.31
N PHE A 13 -12.82 5.05 0.60
CA PHE A 13 -11.69 5.97 0.48
C PHE A 13 -10.34 5.24 0.41
N GLU A 14 -10.11 4.23 1.26
CA GLU A 14 -8.85 3.47 1.28
C GLU A 14 -8.56 2.82 -0.08
N ARG A 15 -9.60 2.27 -0.72
CA ARG A 15 -9.47 1.68 -2.06
C ARG A 15 -9.21 2.74 -3.12
N PHE A 16 -9.96 3.84 -3.10
CA PHE A 16 -9.77 4.95 -4.04
C PHE A 16 -8.35 5.50 -3.96
N TRP A 17 -7.90 5.85 -2.75
CA TRP A 17 -6.55 6.35 -2.50
C TRP A 17 -5.49 5.34 -2.99
N HIS A 18 -5.61 4.08 -2.60
CA HIS A 18 -4.64 3.06 -2.97
C HIS A 18 -4.52 2.86 -4.49
N TRP A 19 -5.65 2.71 -5.19
CA TRP A 19 -5.64 2.49 -6.64
C TRP A 19 -5.20 3.72 -7.42
N THR A 20 -5.57 4.92 -6.96
CA THR A 20 -5.08 6.18 -7.57
C THR A 20 -3.58 6.32 -7.39
N GLN A 21 -3.07 6.02 -6.19
CA GLN A 21 -1.63 6.05 -5.91
C GLN A 21 -0.88 5.00 -6.74
N ALA A 22 -1.39 3.78 -6.83
CA ALA A 22 -0.79 2.72 -7.65
C ALA A 22 -0.69 3.13 -9.12
N PHE A 23 -1.78 3.67 -9.68
CA PHE A 23 -1.77 4.18 -11.06
C PHE A 23 -0.72 5.28 -11.26
N LEU A 24 -0.67 6.27 -10.36
CA LEU A 24 0.30 7.37 -10.45
C LEU A 24 1.75 6.87 -10.36
N ILE A 25 2.05 5.94 -9.45
CA ILE A 25 3.39 5.37 -9.31
C ILE A 25 3.79 4.59 -10.56
N ILE A 26 2.89 3.78 -11.12
CA ILE A 26 3.16 3.06 -12.38
C ILE A 26 3.42 4.05 -13.52
N PHE A 27 2.61 5.09 -13.63
CA PHE A 27 2.78 6.11 -14.66
C PHE A 27 4.09 6.90 -14.49
N LEU A 28 4.48 7.21 -13.27
CA LEU A 28 5.78 7.80 -12.94
C LEU A 28 6.93 6.86 -13.30
N ALA A 29 6.79 5.56 -13.03
CA ALA A 29 7.80 4.57 -13.43
C ALA A 29 7.95 4.53 -14.96
N ILE A 30 6.83 4.48 -15.70
CA ILE A 30 6.85 4.47 -17.17
C ILE A 30 7.57 5.73 -17.70
N THR A 31 7.05 6.91 -17.37
CA THR A 31 7.67 8.17 -17.82
C THR A 31 9.11 8.33 -17.33
N GLY A 32 9.44 7.87 -16.12
CA GLY A 32 10.77 7.90 -15.54
C GLY A 32 11.79 7.02 -16.28
N PHE A 33 11.40 5.82 -16.71
CA PHE A 33 12.28 4.96 -17.52
C PHE A 33 12.53 5.56 -18.92
N GLU A 34 11.52 6.19 -19.51
CA GLU A 34 11.70 6.92 -20.79
C GLU A 34 12.64 8.13 -20.63
N ILE A 35 12.52 8.91 -19.54
CA ILE A 35 13.43 10.03 -19.25
C ILE A 35 14.88 9.54 -19.10
N HIS A 36 15.08 8.33 -18.57
CA HIS A 36 16.39 7.66 -18.50
C HIS A 36 16.79 6.93 -19.80
N SER A 37 16.14 7.21 -20.92
CA SER A 37 16.45 6.66 -22.24
C SER A 37 16.37 5.13 -22.35
N SER A 38 15.61 4.47 -21.47
CA SER A 38 15.44 3.01 -21.51
C SER A 38 14.60 2.55 -22.71
N TYR A 39 13.70 3.42 -23.20
CA TYR A 39 12.87 3.25 -24.38
C TYR A 39 12.32 4.62 -24.83
N SER A 40 11.57 4.66 -25.93
CA SER A 40 10.88 5.85 -26.40
C SER A 40 9.40 5.53 -26.67
N LEU A 41 8.50 6.32 -26.09
CA LEU A 41 7.04 6.15 -26.17
C LEU A 41 6.33 7.50 -26.40
N PHE A 42 6.65 8.53 -25.60
CA PHE A 42 6.07 9.87 -25.71
C PHE A 42 7.01 10.93 -26.29
N GLY A 43 8.32 10.68 -26.25
CA GLY A 43 9.38 11.68 -26.50
C GLY A 43 9.80 12.39 -25.22
N PHE A 44 11.10 12.70 -25.09
CA PHE A 44 11.72 13.16 -23.84
C PHE A 44 11.00 14.35 -23.18
N GLU A 45 10.75 15.43 -23.94
CA GLU A 45 10.07 16.62 -23.41
C GLU A 45 8.67 16.32 -22.85
N THR A 46 7.88 15.56 -23.62
CA THR A 46 6.54 15.14 -23.21
C THR A 46 6.59 14.22 -21.99
N ALA A 47 7.52 13.27 -21.97
CA ALA A 47 7.73 12.37 -20.84
C ALA A 47 8.05 13.14 -19.55
N VAL A 48 8.96 14.13 -19.62
CA VAL A 48 9.29 15.02 -18.48
C VAL A 48 8.06 15.80 -18.01
N ASN A 49 7.30 16.40 -18.93
CA ASN A 49 6.11 17.19 -18.58
C ASN A 49 5.03 16.33 -17.88
N LEU A 50 4.74 15.16 -18.45
CA LEU A 50 3.79 14.20 -17.89
C LEU A 50 4.27 13.65 -16.54
N HIS A 51 5.55 13.33 -16.39
CA HIS A 51 6.14 12.88 -15.13
C HIS A 51 5.97 13.93 -14.03
N ASN A 52 6.29 15.20 -14.33
CA ASN A 52 6.16 16.30 -13.38
C ASN A 52 4.70 16.51 -12.94
N LYS A 53 3.74 16.46 -13.87
CA LYS A 53 2.31 16.55 -13.53
C LYS A 53 1.84 15.40 -12.65
N ALA A 54 2.27 14.17 -12.96
CA ALA A 54 1.94 13.00 -12.15
C ALA A 54 2.58 13.05 -10.75
N ALA A 55 3.80 13.59 -10.64
CA ALA A 55 4.48 13.78 -9.36
C ALA A 55 3.72 14.77 -8.47
N TRP A 56 3.30 15.92 -9.03
CA TRP A 56 2.45 16.87 -8.31
C TRP A 56 1.10 16.28 -7.90
N ALA A 57 0.45 15.52 -8.78
CA ALA A 57 -0.79 14.82 -8.46
C ALA A 57 -0.59 13.81 -7.31
N LEU A 58 0.54 13.08 -7.30
CA LEU A 58 0.89 12.15 -6.23
C LEU A 58 1.12 12.88 -4.89
N ILE A 59 1.83 14.01 -4.89
CA ILE A 59 2.05 14.82 -3.68
C ILE A 59 0.70 15.29 -3.11
N ILE A 60 -0.18 15.82 -3.95
CA ILE A 60 -1.51 16.27 -3.54
C ILE A 60 -2.31 15.09 -2.94
N LEU A 61 -2.28 13.92 -3.60
CA LEU A 61 -2.95 12.72 -3.12
C LEU A 61 -2.42 12.28 -1.75
N ILE A 62 -1.10 12.33 -1.54
CA ILE A 62 -0.45 11.98 -0.26
C ILE A 62 -0.92 12.93 0.85
N ILE A 63 -0.99 14.24 0.58
CA ILE A 63 -1.47 15.23 1.57
C ILE A 63 -2.90 14.89 2.01
N PHE A 64 -3.80 14.58 1.07
CA PHE A 64 -5.17 14.17 1.40
C PHE A 64 -5.21 12.83 2.14
N ALA A 65 -4.35 11.88 1.80
CA ALA A 65 -4.26 10.60 2.48
C ALA A 65 -3.81 10.76 3.93
N ILE A 66 -2.78 11.56 4.18
CA ILE A 66 -2.29 11.87 5.54
C ILE A 66 -3.41 12.52 6.36
N PHE A 67 -4.05 13.56 5.80
CA PHE A 67 -5.18 14.22 6.45
C PHE A 67 -6.29 13.22 6.82
N TRP A 68 -6.65 12.33 5.90
CA TRP A 68 -7.66 11.31 6.14
C TRP A 68 -7.24 10.30 7.21
N HIS A 69 -5.99 9.81 7.18
CA HIS A 69 -5.48 8.86 8.18
C HIS A 69 -5.46 9.45 9.58
N ILE A 70 -5.15 10.75 9.71
CA ILE A 70 -5.19 11.48 10.99
C ILE A 70 -6.64 11.61 11.47
N THR A 71 -7.53 12.16 10.65
CA THR A 71 -8.91 12.47 11.04
C THR A 71 -9.77 11.22 11.29
N SER A 72 -9.51 10.13 10.59
CA SER A 72 -10.21 8.85 10.76
C SER A 72 -9.62 7.95 11.86
N GLY A 73 -8.42 8.27 12.37
CA GLY A 73 -7.69 7.44 13.33
C GLY A 73 -7.08 6.17 12.74
N GLU A 74 -7.14 6.00 11.42
CA GLU A 74 -6.63 4.82 10.71
C GLU A 74 -5.09 4.73 10.74
N TRP A 75 -4.40 5.82 11.10
CA TRP A 75 -2.95 5.82 11.36
C TRP A 75 -2.53 4.80 12.43
N ARG A 76 -3.40 4.47 13.41
CA ARG A 76 -3.11 3.51 14.48
C ARG A 76 -2.82 2.11 13.97
N GLN A 77 -3.27 1.79 12.76
CA GLN A 77 -3.05 0.47 12.14
C GLN A 77 -1.60 0.24 11.72
N TYR A 78 -0.84 1.33 11.54
CA TYR A 78 0.54 1.33 11.08
C TYR A 78 1.55 1.27 12.23
N LEU A 79 1.09 1.35 13.49
CA LEU A 79 1.95 1.25 14.66
C LEU A 79 2.72 -0.08 14.66
N PRO A 80 4.07 -0.05 14.56
CA PRO A 80 4.87 -1.25 14.44
C PRO A 80 4.75 -2.12 15.69
N THR A 81 4.87 -3.43 15.51
CA THR A 81 4.88 -4.38 16.62
C THR A 81 5.82 -5.53 16.29
N THR A 82 6.53 -6.02 17.31
CA THR A 82 7.36 -7.22 17.21
C THR A 82 6.56 -8.50 17.52
N LYS A 83 5.33 -8.37 18.03
CA LYS A 83 4.46 -9.49 18.33
C LYS A 83 4.18 -10.30 17.08
N ASN A 84 4.37 -11.61 17.13
CA ASN A 84 4.23 -12.54 16.01
C ASN A 84 5.16 -12.27 14.81
N LEU A 85 6.17 -11.40 14.93
CA LEU A 85 7.08 -11.08 13.83
C LEU A 85 7.85 -12.32 13.35
N LYS A 86 8.48 -13.04 14.29
CA LYS A 86 9.20 -14.29 13.99
C LYS A 86 8.28 -15.34 13.37
N ALA A 87 7.10 -15.55 13.97
CA ALA A 87 6.10 -16.48 13.45
C ALA A 87 5.61 -16.09 12.05
N GLN A 88 5.48 -14.80 11.76
CA GLN A 88 5.09 -14.29 10.44
C GLN A 88 6.19 -14.52 9.39
N ILE A 89 7.46 -14.36 9.76
CA ILE A 89 8.61 -14.68 8.91
C ILE A 89 8.63 -16.20 8.61
N GLU A 90 8.59 -17.04 9.64
CA GLU A 90 8.59 -18.50 9.49
C GLU A 90 7.41 -19.01 8.65
N PHE A 91 6.23 -18.40 8.85
CA PHE A 91 5.03 -18.69 8.08
C PHE A 91 5.25 -18.43 6.58
N TYR A 92 5.80 -17.27 6.22
CA TYR A 92 6.04 -16.95 4.80
C TYR A 92 7.19 -17.74 4.18
N LEU A 93 8.21 -18.09 4.95
CA LEU A 93 9.35 -18.87 4.43
C LEU A 93 8.99 -20.34 4.18
N THR A 94 8.22 -20.97 5.09
CA THR A 94 7.98 -22.43 5.01
C THR A 94 6.56 -22.83 5.39
N GLY A 95 5.92 -22.15 6.33
CA GLY A 95 4.62 -22.54 6.88
C GLY A 95 3.49 -22.56 5.83
N VAL A 96 3.49 -21.61 4.90
CA VAL A 96 2.48 -21.50 3.84
C VAL A 96 2.42 -22.75 2.95
N PHE A 97 3.57 -23.34 2.63
CA PHE A 97 3.66 -24.56 1.82
C PHE A 97 3.23 -25.82 2.57
N ARG A 98 3.21 -25.76 3.90
CA ARG A 98 2.78 -26.85 4.80
C ARG A 98 1.35 -26.67 5.32
N ASN A 99 0.60 -25.73 4.74
CA ASN A 99 -0.77 -25.42 5.16
C ASN A 99 -0.88 -25.04 6.65
N ALA A 100 0.18 -24.44 7.21
CA ALA A 100 0.18 -23.97 8.60
C ALA A 100 -0.90 -22.88 8.80
N PRO A 101 -1.45 -22.71 10.01
CA PRO A 101 -2.36 -21.61 10.29
C PRO A 101 -1.64 -20.25 10.21
N HIS A 102 -2.30 -19.25 9.62
CA HIS A 102 -1.73 -17.90 9.56
C HIS A 102 -1.58 -17.31 10.98
N PRO A 103 -0.41 -16.76 11.36
CA PRO A 103 -0.10 -16.36 12.74
C PRO A 103 -0.86 -15.11 13.20
N THR A 104 -1.56 -14.44 12.30
CA THR A 104 -2.40 -13.27 12.59
C THR A 104 -3.74 -13.36 11.87
N LYS A 105 -4.79 -12.78 12.45
CA LYS A 105 -6.12 -12.68 11.82
C LYS A 105 -6.37 -11.24 11.41
N LYS A 106 -6.84 -11.02 10.17
CA LYS A 106 -7.26 -9.70 9.72
C LYS A 106 -8.62 -9.35 10.30
N THR A 107 -8.72 -8.18 10.90
CA THR A 107 -9.97 -7.61 11.41
C THR A 107 -10.07 -6.14 10.98
N VAL A 108 -11.23 -5.51 11.16
CA VAL A 108 -11.40 -4.07 10.88
C VAL A 108 -10.43 -3.22 11.71
N LEU A 109 -10.15 -3.63 12.95
CA LEU A 109 -9.26 -2.95 13.89
C LEU A 109 -7.76 -3.29 13.66
N SER A 110 -7.47 -4.38 12.95
CA SER A 110 -6.11 -4.84 12.67
C SER A 110 -6.02 -5.40 11.26
N LYS A 111 -5.85 -4.52 10.27
CA LYS A 111 -5.77 -4.88 8.84
C LYS A 111 -4.39 -5.40 8.43
N LEU A 112 -3.34 -4.94 9.11
CA LEU A 112 -1.94 -5.19 8.76
C LEU A 112 -1.26 -6.18 9.70
N ASN A 113 -0.52 -7.12 9.11
CA ASN A 113 0.35 -8.02 9.87
C ASN A 113 1.66 -7.32 10.31
N PRO A 114 2.44 -7.89 11.24
CA PRO A 114 3.64 -7.26 11.80
C PRO A 114 4.69 -6.88 10.75
N LEU A 115 4.94 -7.75 9.76
CA LEU A 115 5.88 -7.47 8.67
C LEU A 115 5.39 -6.31 7.79
N GLN A 116 4.11 -6.28 7.46
CA GLN A 116 3.52 -5.20 6.67
C GLN A 116 3.68 -3.86 7.39
N ARG A 117 3.43 -3.79 8.70
CA ARG A 117 3.58 -2.56 9.48
C ARG A 117 5.03 -2.05 9.49
N LEU A 118 6.01 -2.95 9.54
CA LEU A 118 7.42 -2.57 9.43
C LEU A 118 7.76 -2.01 8.04
N VAL A 119 7.23 -2.61 6.97
CA VAL A 119 7.41 -2.08 5.61
C VAL A 119 6.81 -0.68 5.50
N TYR A 120 5.61 -0.47 6.02
CA TYR A 120 4.97 0.86 6.03
C TYR A 120 5.71 1.90 6.86
N LEU A 121 6.54 1.50 7.83
CA LEU A 121 7.36 2.43 8.60
C LEU A 121 8.55 2.97 7.78
N GLY A 122 9.04 2.19 6.82
CA GLY A 122 10.20 2.54 5.98
C GLY A 122 9.85 3.27 4.69
N LEU A 123 8.55 3.44 4.38
CA LEU A 123 8.03 4.19 3.25
C LEU A 123 7.64 5.61 3.68
#